data_AF-A0A522QYE0-F1
#
_entry.id   AF-A0A522QYE0-F1
#
_cell.length_a   1.000
_cell.length_b   1.000
_cell.length_c   1.000
_cell.angle_alpha   90.00
_cell.angle_beta   90.00
_cell.angle_gamma   90.00
#
_symmetry.space_group_name_H-M   'P 1'
#
loop_
_entity.id
_entity.type
_entity.pdbx_description
1 polymer ?
#
loop_
_entity_poly.entity_id
_entity_poly.type
_entity_poly.pdbx_seq_one_letter_code
_entity_poly.pdbx_strand_id
1 'polypeptide(L)'
;MRLYYALDLHDDPGLIAEYERLHRPENIWPEIVDSIRAAGIRELEIFRVGNRLVMALDVPEDYSPYVLSFPYGRHREPGVRAR
;
A
#
# COMPACT_ATOMS: atom_id res chain seq x y z
N MET A 1 -2.90 0.91 -18.01
CA MET A 1 -4.26 1.19 -17.49
C MET A 1 -4.11 1.80 -16.11
N ARG A 2 -4.95 2.79 -15.76
CA ARG A 2 -4.95 3.38 -14.41
C ARG A 2 -6.03 2.76 -13.55
N LEU A 3 -5.66 2.32 -12.34
CA LEU A 3 -6.56 1.80 -11.33
C LEU A 3 -6.59 2.74 -10.13
N TYR A 4 -7.76 2.91 -9.54
CA TYR A 4 -7.97 3.77 -8.37
C TYR A 4 -8.67 2.99 -7.28
N TYR A 5 -8.08 2.98 -6.09
CA TYR A 5 -8.68 2.39 -4.90
C TYR A 5 -8.96 3.49 -3.88
N ALA A 6 -10.17 3.53 -3.35
CA ALA A 6 -10.54 4.40 -2.25
C ALA A 6 -10.62 3.58 -0.96
N LEU A 7 -10.02 4.09 0.12
CA LEU A 7 -10.06 3.47 1.44
C LEU A 7 -10.27 4.54 2.51
N ASP A 8 -10.84 4.13 3.65
CA ASP A 8 -10.99 4.97 4.83
C ASP A 8 -10.05 4.44 5.93
N LEU A 9 -9.16 5.30 6.40
CA LEU A 9 -8.44 5.09 7.66
C LEU A 9 -9.41 5.19 8.83
N HIS A 10 -9.04 4.54 9.93
CA HIS A 10 -9.68 4.85 11.21
C HIS A 10 -9.46 6.32 11.54
N ASP A 11 -10.55 7.00 11.92
CA ASP A 11 -10.54 8.43 12.24
C ASP A 11 -9.97 8.67 13.66
N ASP A 12 -8.70 8.30 13.81
CA ASP A 12 -7.90 8.49 15.02
C ASP A 12 -6.61 9.23 14.62
N PRO A 13 -6.34 10.43 15.18
CA PRO A 13 -5.17 11.21 14.81
C PRO A 13 -3.83 10.49 15.03
N GLY A 14 -3.73 9.62 16.03
CA GLY A 14 -2.53 8.85 16.32
C GLY A 14 -2.28 7.76 15.28
N LEU A 15 -3.34 7.03 14.89
CA LEU A 15 -3.25 6.02 13.83
C LEU A 15 -2.95 6.65 12.47
N ILE A 16 -3.54 7.81 12.17
CA ILE A 16 -3.26 8.57 10.94
C ILE A 16 -1.79 9.02 10.90
N ALA A 17 -1.26 9.56 12.00
CA ALA A 17 0.14 9.97 12.07
C ALA A 17 1.10 8.79 11.89
N GLU A 18 0.79 7.65 12.48
CA GLU A 18 1.58 6.43 12.31
C GLU A 18 1.51 5.91 10.87
N TYR A 19 0.33 5.91 10.25
CA TYR A 19 0.16 5.57 8.84
C TYR A 19 1.05 6.46 7.96
N GLU A 20 1.01 7.77 8.15
CA GLU A 20 1.84 8.71 7.40
C GLU A 20 3.33 8.45 7.61
N ARG A 21 3.76 8.22 8.86
CA ARG A 21 5.15 7.91 9.19
C ARG A 21 5.61 6.68 8.41
N LEU A 22 4.85 5.59 8.45
CA LEU A 22 5.18 4.33 7.77
C LEU A 22 5.22 4.46 6.24
N HIS A 23 4.43 5.35 5.65
CA HIS A 23 4.38 5.56 4.19
C HIS A 23 5.37 6.63 3.68
N ARG A 24 6.24 7.18 4.55
CA ARG A 24 7.33 8.04 4.09
C ARG A 24 8.41 7.21 3.37
N PRO A 25 9.10 7.78 2.37
CA PRO A 25 10.17 7.09 1.64
C PRO A 25 11.28 6.54 2.55
N GLU A 26 11.53 7.17 3.69
CA GLU A 26 12.57 6.73 4.63
C GLU A 26 12.15 5.53 5.50
N ASN A 27 10.84 5.25 5.60
CA ASN A 27 10.28 4.23 6.50
C ASN A 27 9.61 3.07 5.77
N ILE A 28 9.37 3.19 4.45
CA ILE A 28 8.81 2.10 3.66
C ILE A 28 9.78 0.93 3.60
N TRP A 29 9.28 -0.27 3.89
CA TRP A 29 10.07 -1.49 3.82
C TRP A 29 10.44 -1.85 2.38
N PRO A 30 11.71 -2.16 2.08
CA PRO A 30 12.15 -2.56 0.74
C PRO A 30 11.34 -3.72 0.15
N GLU A 31 10.96 -4.70 0.97
CA GLU A 31 10.22 -5.89 0.55
C GLU A 31 8.83 -5.54 0.01
N ILE A 32 8.20 -4.48 0.54
CA ILE A 32 6.92 -3.98 0.04
C ILE A 32 7.10 -3.35 -1.34
N VAL A 33 8.15 -2.55 -1.52
CA VAL A 33 8.49 -1.94 -2.81
C VAL A 33 8.77 -3.02 -3.85
N ASP A 34 9.53 -4.04 -3.48
CA ASP A 34 9.85 -5.17 -4.35
C ASP A 34 8.60 -5.98 -4.70
N SER A 35 7.70 -6.22 -3.75
CA SER A 35 6.42 -6.90 -4.02
C SER A 35 5.52 -6.09 -4.97
N ILE A 36 5.49 -4.76 -4.85
CA ILE A 36 4.71 -3.88 -5.74
C ILE A 36 5.27 -3.97 -7.17
N ARG A 37 6.60 -3.89 -7.32
CA ARG A 37 7.28 -4.02 -8.62
C ARG A 37 7.09 -5.41 -9.22
N ALA A 38 7.21 -6.46 -8.42
CA ALA A 38 7.02 -7.84 -8.85
C ALA A 38 5.59 -8.12 -9.33
N ALA A 39 4.59 -7.40 -8.80
CA ALA A 39 3.22 -7.45 -9.29
C ALA A 39 2.99 -6.69 -10.60
N GLY A 40 4.02 -6.04 -11.17
CA GLY A 40 3.94 -5.29 -12.42
C GLY A 40 3.37 -3.88 -12.27
N ILE A 41 3.27 -3.35 -11.06
CA ILE A 41 2.85 -1.96 -10.83
C ILE A 41 4.03 -1.04 -11.18
N ARG A 42 3.79 -0.12 -12.12
CA ARG A 42 4.81 0.81 -12.62
C ARG A 42 4.91 2.05 -11.74
N GLU A 43 3.76 2.56 -11.32
CA GLU A 43 3.62 3.72 -10.44
C GLU A 43 2.52 3.44 -9.41
N LEU A 44 2.74 3.86 -8.16
CA LEU A 44 1.75 3.83 -7.09
C LEU A 44 1.87 5.12 -6.30
N GLU A 45 0.80 5.90 -6.28
CA GLU A 45 0.68 7.12 -5.50
C GLU A 45 -0.45 6.99 -4.49
N ILE A 46 -0.29 7.63 -3.32
CA ILE A 46 -1.32 7.68 -2.29
C ILE A 46 -1.62 9.14 -1.99
N PHE A 47 -2.88 9.53 -2.18
CA PHE A 47 -3.41 10.83 -1.82
C PHE A 47 -4.31 10.68 -0.60
N ARG A 48 -4.16 11.55 0.41
CA ARG A 48 -4.97 11.54 1.63
C ARG A 48 -5.59 12.90 1.90
N VAL A 49 -6.87 12.92 2.29
CA VAL A 49 -7.56 14.10 2.84
C VAL A 49 -8.43 13.65 4.01
N GLY A 50 -8.15 14.15 5.22
CA GLY A 50 -8.77 13.63 6.44
C GLY A 50 -8.50 12.14 6.61
N ASN A 51 -9.48 11.34 7.02
CA ASN A 51 -9.30 9.89 7.13
C ASN A 51 -9.46 9.16 5.78
N ARG A 52 -9.69 9.85 4.66
CA ARG A 52 -9.87 9.21 3.35
C ARG A 52 -8.58 9.16 2.55
N LEU A 53 -8.34 8.04 1.88
CA LEU A 53 -7.21 7.88 0.97
C LEU A 53 -7.65 7.35 -0.39
N VAL A 54 -6.89 7.75 -1.42
CA VAL A 54 -6.99 7.22 -2.78
C VAL A 54 -5.60 6.73 -3.18
N MET A 55 -5.52 5.47 -3.58
CA MET A 55 -4.35 4.90 -4.24
C MET A 55 -4.56 4.99 -5.74
N ALA A 56 -3.63 5.62 -6.46
CA ALA A 56 -3.60 5.66 -7.91
C ALA A 56 -2.46 4.79 -8.43
N LEU A 57 -2.78 3.79 -9.23
CA LEU A 57 -1.80 2.84 -9.77
C LEU A 57 -1.74 2.93 -11.29
N ASP A 58 -0.54 2.92 -11.87
CA ASP A 58 -0.34 2.57 -13.27
C ASP A 58 0.13 1.13 -13.41
N VAL A 59 -0.61 0.35 -14.19
CA VAL A 59 -0.41 -1.08 -14.38
C VAL A 59 -0.52 -1.46 -15.87
N PRO A 60 0.09 -2.58 -16.30
CA PRO A 60 -0.13 -3.10 -17.65
C PRO A 60 -1.57 -3.56 -17.87
N GLU A 61 -1.97 -3.75 -19.12
CA GLU A 61 -3.35 -4.12 -19.47
C GLU A 61 -3.74 -5.53 -19.01
N ASP A 62 -2.77 -6.42 -18.88
CA ASP A 62 -2.91 -7.79 -18.40
C ASP A 62 -2.75 -7.92 -16.87
N TYR A 63 -2.67 -6.80 -16.16
CA TYR A 63 -2.51 -6.77 -14.71
C TYR A 63 -3.64 -7.51 -13.99
N SER A 64 -3.26 -8.36 -13.03
CA SER A 64 -4.19 -9.09 -12.16
C SER A 64 -3.91 -8.76 -10.69
N PRO A 65 -4.88 -8.18 -9.95
CA PRO A 65 -4.70 -7.80 -8.55
C PRO A 65 -4.52 -9.00 -7.63
N TYR A 66 -4.91 -10.20 -8.05
CA TYR A 66 -4.73 -11.43 -7.26
C TYR A 66 -3.26 -11.75 -7.01
N VAL A 67 -2.33 -11.27 -7.85
CA VAL A 67 -0.89 -11.54 -7.70
C VAL A 67 -0.31 -10.93 -6.41
N LEU A 68 -0.81 -9.78 -5.96
CA LEU A 68 -0.40 -9.16 -4.67
C LEU A 68 -0.91 -9.92 -3.44
N SER A 69 -1.96 -10.72 -3.57
CA SER A 69 -2.55 -11.46 -2.44
C SER A 69 -1.77 -12.71 -2.04
N PHE A 70 -0.98 -13.28 -2.96
CA PHE A 70 -0.18 -14.49 -2.72
C PHE A 70 1.15 -14.28 -1.96
N PRO A 71 1.96 -13.21 -2.20
CA PRO A 71 3.19 -12.97 -1.43
C PRO A 71 2.92 -12.44 -0.02
N TYR A 72 1.77 -11.78 0.22
CA TYR A 72 1.43 -11.18 1.52
C TYR A 72 1.18 -12.22 2.64
N GLY A 73 1.05 -13.51 2.30
CA GLY A 73 0.78 -14.59 3.26
C GLY A 73 2.00 -15.25 3.91
N ARG A 74 3.24 -15.00 3.43
CA ARG A 74 4.43 -15.77 3.87
C ARG A 74 5.45 -15.02 4.74
N HIS A 75 5.40 -13.70 4.80
CA HIS A 75 6.36 -12.89 5.58
C HIS A 75 5.67 -12.01 6.64
N ARG A 76 4.71 -12.59 7.40
CA ARG A 76 4.38 -12.03 8.71
C ARG A 76 5.51 -12.42 9.67
N GLU A 77 6.46 -11.51 9.90
CA GLU A 77 7.24 -11.61 11.13
C GLU A 77 6.27 -11.63 12.33
N PRO A 78 6.49 -12.47 13.35
CA PRO A 78 5.68 -12.49 14.56
C PRO A 78 5.94 -11.23 15.39
N GLY A 79 5.42 -10.08 14.95
CA GLY A 79 5.65 -8.80 15.60
C GLY A 79 4.97 -7.61 14.93
N VAL A 80 4.84 -7.61 13.60
CA VAL A 80 4.15 -6.52 12.88
C VAL A 80 2.66 -6.84 12.83
N ARG A 81 1.94 -6.44 13.89
CA ARG A 81 0.49 -6.23 13.79
C ARG A 81 0.30 -4.84 13.18
N ALA A 82 -0.26 -4.78 11.97
CA ALA A 82 -1.03 -3.61 11.58
C ALA A 82 -2.15 -3.49 12.62
N ARG A 83 -2.02 -2.51 13.52
CA ARG A 83 -3.11 -2.08 14.38
C ARG A 83 -4.09 -1.26 13.55
#